data_AF-A0A9D9PC03-F1
#
_entry.id   AF-A0A9D9PC03-F1
#
_cell.length_a   1.000
_cell.length_b   1.000
_cell.length_c   1.000
_cell.angle_alpha   90.00
_cell.angle_beta   90.00
_cell.angle_gamma   90.00
#
_symmetry.space_group_name_H-M   'P 1'
#
loop_
_entity.id
_entity.type
_entity.pdbx_description
1 polymer ?
#
loop_
_entity_poly.entity_id
_entity_poly.type
_entity_poly.pdbx_seq_one_letter_code
_entity_poly.pdbx_strand_id
1 'polypeptide(L)'
;SPLPIRRGPQLLKNEHLFYPPFNPHAGRGPGGGVYHAHLYGRRKEKYDWLDAHTLTDTPWQPLAPASPFYFFTPRQTQNLQAYQSWPSVAEIFPVNSVGIVTARDNLTIRWTPDEMWTTVLTFSRMSEELAREAFQLGKDARDWKVSLAQQDVKRDGGPHRKNIVPILYRTF
;
A
#
# COMPACT_ATOMS: atom_id res chain seq x y z
N SER A 1 66.60 -6.59 15.17
CA SER A 1 65.69 -5.52 15.61
C SER A 1 64.63 -5.22 14.57
N PRO A 2 63.38 -5.65 14.80
CA PRO A 2 62.20 -5.16 14.10
C PRO A 2 61.21 -4.47 15.07
N LEU A 3 60.56 -3.41 14.57
CA LEU A 3 59.63 -2.54 15.30
C LEU A 3 58.34 -3.28 15.75
N PRO A 4 57.74 -2.92 16.90
CA PRO A 4 56.49 -3.52 17.35
C PRO A 4 55.26 -2.85 16.69
N ILE A 5 54.40 -3.71 16.12
CA ILE A 5 53.05 -3.40 15.66
C ILE A 5 52.20 -3.05 16.89
N ARG A 6 51.73 -1.79 16.99
CA ARG A 6 50.76 -1.38 18.00
C ARG A 6 49.39 -2.02 17.69
N ARG A 7 49.02 -3.04 18.47
CA ARG A 7 47.63 -3.47 18.61
C ARG A 7 46.89 -2.42 19.44
N GLY A 8 45.84 -1.82 18.87
CA GLY A 8 44.91 -0.98 19.60
C GLY A 8 44.14 -1.79 20.66
N PRO A 9 43.83 -1.21 21.83
CA PRO A 9 43.05 -1.89 22.85
C PRO A 9 41.58 -2.02 22.43
N GLN A 10 41.10 -3.25 22.56
CA GLN A 10 39.70 -3.66 22.50
C GLN A 10 39.07 -3.51 23.90
N LEU A 11 37.75 -3.25 23.95
CA LEU A 11 36.85 -3.04 25.12
C LEU A 11 36.67 -1.54 25.45
N LEU A 12 35.45 -0.99 25.47
CA LEU A 12 34.29 -1.47 26.24
C LEU A 12 32.98 -1.41 25.45
N LYS A 13 32.23 -2.51 25.50
CA LYS A 13 30.77 -2.55 25.30
C LYS A 13 30.10 -2.07 26.59
N ASN A 14 28.91 -1.49 26.46
CA ASN A 14 27.96 -1.07 27.50
C ASN A 14 27.90 0.45 27.74
N GLU A 15 27.43 1.19 26.74
CA GLU A 15 26.64 2.39 27.01
C GLU A 15 25.18 1.99 26.98
N HIS A 16 24.60 1.88 28.18
CA HIS A 16 23.16 1.90 28.36
C HIS A 16 22.65 3.21 27.75
N LEU A 17 22.02 3.13 26.57
CA LEU A 17 21.12 4.18 26.10
C LEU A 17 20.05 4.32 27.17
N PHE A 18 20.23 5.31 28.04
CA PHE A 18 19.22 5.79 28.97
C PHE A 18 18.11 6.38 28.11
N TYR A 19 17.17 5.53 27.67
CA TYR A 19 15.87 6.04 27.26
C TYR A 19 15.26 6.64 28.53
N PRO A 20 14.92 7.94 28.53
CA PRO A 20 14.19 8.48 29.67
C PRO A 20 12.92 7.63 29.88
N PRO A 21 12.52 7.36 31.12
CA PRO A 21 11.34 6.56 31.40
C PRO A 21 10.14 7.15 30.66
N PHE A 22 9.37 6.29 29.99
CA PHE A 22 8.11 6.66 29.37
C PHE A 22 7.24 7.31 30.43
N ASN A 23 7.09 8.64 30.35
CA ASN A 23 6.23 9.41 31.20
C ASN A 23 4.86 9.50 30.51
N PRO A 24 3.82 8.77 30.96
CA PRO A 24 2.48 8.82 30.37
C PRO A 24 1.80 10.19 30.51
N HIS A 25 2.45 11.15 31.20
CA HIS A 25 1.98 12.52 31.36
C HIS A 25 2.75 13.55 30.52
N ALA A 26 3.84 13.16 29.84
CA ALA A 26 4.59 14.04 28.94
C ALA A 26 3.95 14.07 27.55
N GLY A 27 2.85 14.81 27.42
CA GLY A 27 2.16 14.99 26.14
C GLY A 27 0.67 15.30 26.21
N ARG A 28 0.16 15.85 27.33
CA ARG A 28 -1.19 16.42 27.32
C ARG A 28 -1.14 17.78 26.63
N GLY A 29 -1.54 17.83 25.37
CA GLY A 29 -2.05 19.07 24.78
C GLY A 29 -3.17 19.66 25.63
N PRO A 30 -3.54 20.93 25.42
CA PRO A 30 -4.57 21.60 26.22
C PRO A 30 -5.92 20.89 26.02
N GLY A 31 -6.36 20.11 27.01
CA GLY A 31 -7.67 19.42 27.00
C GLY A 31 -7.77 18.23 26.03
N GLY A 32 -8.81 17.41 26.22
CA GLY A 32 -9.16 16.36 25.25
C GLY A 32 -9.66 16.99 23.95
N GLY A 33 -9.06 16.62 22.81
CA GLY A 33 -9.39 17.19 21.51
C GLY A 33 -8.54 16.60 20.39
N VAL A 34 -8.93 16.87 19.15
CA VAL A 34 -8.18 16.47 17.95
C VAL A 34 -7.44 17.68 17.43
N TYR A 35 -6.13 17.53 17.23
CA TYR A 35 -5.25 18.59 16.76
C TYR A 35 -4.39 18.09 15.60
N HIS A 36 -4.10 18.97 14.66
CA HIS A 36 -3.37 18.63 13.45
C HIS A 36 -2.26 19.65 13.18
N ALA A 37 -1.07 19.14 12.88
CA ALA A 37 0.02 19.89 12.26
C ALA A 37 0.53 19.06 11.07
N HIS A 38 0.96 19.73 10.01
CA HIS A 38 1.52 19.08 8.83
C HIS A 38 2.97 19.50 8.63
N LEU A 39 3.80 18.57 8.15
CA LEU A 39 5.20 18.81 7.84
C LEU A 39 5.53 18.20 6.47
N TYR A 40 5.82 19.06 5.50
CA TYR A 40 6.30 18.69 4.17
C TYR A 40 7.66 19.34 3.91
N GLY A 41 8.40 18.81 2.95
CA GLY A 41 9.74 19.31 2.61
C GLY A 41 10.78 18.20 2.52
N ARG A 42 12.04 18.61 2.38
CA ARG A 42 13.16 17.66 2.21
C ARG A 42 13.38 16.87 3.49
N ARG A 43 13.95 15.68 3.36
CA ARG A 43 14.26 14.82 4.53
C ARG A 43 15.04 15.56 5.62
N LYS A 44 16.08 16.32 5.26
CA LYS A 44 16.90 17.06 6.22
C LYS A 44 16.10 18.12 6.98
N GLU A 45 15.37 18.96 6.26
CA GLU A 45 14.56 20.05 6.84
C GLU A 45 13.52 19.51 7.83
N LYS A 46 12.94 18.34 7.55
CA LYS A 46 12.01 17.69 8.47
C LYS A 46 12.68 17.21 9.76
N TYR A 47 13.91 16.69 9.69
CA TYR A 47 14.66 16.31 10.88
C TYR A 47 15.05 17.53 11.70
N ASP A 48 15.60 18.55 11.05
CA ASP A 48 15.95 19.81 11.73
C ASP A 48 14.72 20.41 12.45
N TRP A 49 13.53 20.34 11.81
CA TRP A 49 12.28 20.80 12.42
C TRP A 49 11.84 19.94 13.61
N LEU A 50 11.88 18.61 13.49
CA LEU A 50 11.49 17.68 14.56
C LEU A 50 12.45 17.71 15.75
N ASP A 51 13.73 17.97 15.52
CA ASP A 51 14.72 18.13 16.59
C ASP A 51 14.53 19.46 17.34
N ALA A 52 13.99 20.48 16.67
CA ALA A 52 13.76 21.81 17.23
C ALA A 52 12.37 22.00 17.86
N HIS A 53 11.43 21.07 17.67
CA HIS A 53 10.04 21.19 18.13
C HIS A 53 9.59 19.97 18.94
N THR A 54 8.68 20.21 19.87
CA THR A 54 8.06 19.25 20.78
C THR A 54 6.54 19.27 20.64
N LEU A 55 5.84 18.38 21.34
CA LEU A 55 4.37 18.41 21.40
C LEU A 55 3.81 19.72 21.96
N THR A 56 4.59 20.48 22.74
CA THR A 56 4.12 21.70 23.39
C THR A 56 4.31 22.97 22.54
N ASP A 57 5.31 22.99 21.66
CA ASP A 57 5.63 24.16 20.81
C ASP A 57 5.20 23.98 19.35
N THR A 58 4.78 22.77 18.97
CA THR A 58 4.24 22.52 17.64
C THR A 58 3.00 23.42 17.40
N PRO A 59 2.91 24.14 16.26
CA PRO A 59 1.78 25.00 15.95
C PRO A 59 0.56 24.16 15.54
N TRP A 60 -0.09 23.58 16.54
CA TRP A 60 -1.27 22.74 16.36
C TRP A 60 -2.48 23.53 15.88
N GLN A 61 -3.15 23.03 14.85
CA GLN A 61 -4.47 23.48 14.45
C GLN A 61 -5.55 22.59 15.07
N PRO A 62 -6.49 23.12 15.87
CA PRO A 62 -7.61 22.33 16.38
C PRO A 62 -8.52 21.87 15.24
N LEU A 63 -9.01 20.64 15.34
CA LEU A 63 -9.97 20.05 14.42
C LEU A 63 -11.26 19.67 15.18
N ALA A 64 -12.38 19.80 14.49
CA ALA A 64 -13.67 19.26 14.91
C ALA A 64 -14.16 18.24 13.88
N PRO A 65 -13.67 16.98 13.93
CA PRO A 65 -14.14 15.93 13.03
C PRO A 65 -15.66 15.74 13.17
N ALA A 66 -16.38 15.86 12.07
CA ALA A 66 -17.84 15.76 12.03
C ALA A 66 -18.30 14.66 11.07
N SER A 67 -19.46 14.09 11.36
CA SER A 67 -20.15 13.13 10.49
C SER A 67 -20.41 13.72 9.09
N PRO A 68 -20.40 12.90 8.03
CA PRO A 68 -20.10 11.46 8.01
C PRO A 68 -18.60 11.16 7.83
N PHE A 69 -17.79 12.16 7.51
CA PHE A 69 -16.43 11.92 7.02
C PHE A 69 -15.35 11.93 8.10
N TYR A 70 -15.58 12.60 9.22
CA TYR A 70 -14.63 12.71 10.35
C TYR A 70 -13.20 13.07 9.90
N PHE A 71 -13.05 14.13 9.12
CA PHE A 71 -11.75 14.50 8.57
C PHE A 71 -10.72 14.83 9.67
N PHE A 72 -9.58 14.13 9.66
CA PHE A 72 -8.40 14.39 10.51
C PHE A 72 -7.38 15.34 9.87
N THR A 73 -7.80 16.03 8.82
CA THR A 73 -7.03 17.08 8.16
C THR A 73 -7.94 18.28 7.96
N PRO A 74 -7.41 19.53 7.98
CA PRO A 74 -8.19 20.70 7.67
C PRO A 74 -8.83 20.57 6.29
N ARG A 75 -10.16 20.66 6.22
CA ARG A 75 -10.94 20.59 4.99
C ARG A 75 -11.95 21.73 4.97
N GLN A 76 -12.16 22.28 3.78
CA GLN A 76 -13.25 23.22 3.53
C GLN A 76 -14.57 22.43 3.48
N THR A 77 -15.34 22.47 4.55
CA THR A 77 -16.62 21.74 4.67
C THR A 77 -17.84 22.65 4.54
N GLN A 78 -17.67 23.93 4.16
CA GLN A 78 -18.78 24.89 4.11
C GLN A 78 -19.91 24.44 3.16
N ASN A 79 -19.56 23.77 2.06
CA ASN A 79 -20.52 23.31 1.06
C ASN A 79 -20.92 21.84 1.24
N LEU A 80 -20.57 21.20 2.36
CA LEU A 80 -20.79 19.77 2.55
C LEU A 80 -22.27 19.41 2.56
N GLN A 81 -23.09 20.22 3.24
CA GLN A 81 -24.55 20.04 3.28
C GLN A 81 -25.17 20.17 1.89
N ALA A 82 -24.73 21.16 1.11
CA ALA A 82 -25.18 21.36 -0.26
C ALA A 82 -24.71 20.23 -1.18
N TYR A 83 -23.51 19.67 -0.99
CA TYR A 83 -23.04 18.50 -1.74
C TYR A 83 -23.87 17.25 -1.41
N GLN A 84 -24.18 17.06 -0.13
CA GLN A 84 -24.96 15.90 0.36
C GLN A 84 -26.44 15.95 -0.02
N SER A 85 -26.97 17.08 -0.47
CA SER A 85 -28.36 17.17 -0.95
C SER A 85 -28.55 16.64 -2.37
N TRP A 86 -27.46 16.39 -3.12
CA TRP A 86 -27.55 15.80 -4.46
C TRP A 86 -27.66 14.28 -4.35
N PRO A 87 -28.36 13.62 -5.30
CA PRO A 87 -28.37 12.17 -5.38
C PRO A 87 -26.95 11.62 -5.46
N SER A 88 -26.71 10.51 -4.76
CA SER A 88 -25.40 9.87 -4.79
C SER A 88 -25.13 9.23 -6.16
N VAL A 89 -23.86 9.06 -6.53
CA VAL A 89 -23.50 8.38 -7.79
C VAL A 89 -24.08 6.96 -7.85
N ALA A 90 -24.16 6.28 -6.71
CA ALA A 90 -24.73 4.93 -6.62
C ALA A 90 -26.26 4.91 -6.82
N GLU A 91 -26.96 5.99 -6.45
CA GLU A 91 -28.40 6.13 -6.73
C GLU A 91 -28.66 6.41 -8.20
N ILE A 92 -27.82 7.24 -8.84
CA ILE A 92 -27.94 7.57 -10.26
C ILE A 92 -27.55 6.34 -11.12
N PHE A 93 -26.52 5.60 -10.71
CA PHE A 93 -26.00 4.42 -11.41
C PHE A 93 -26.07 3.18 -10.51
N PRO A 94 -27.24 2.52 -10.41
CA PRO A 94 -27.44 1.40 -9.49
C PRO A 94 -26.63 0.15 -9.87
N VAL A 95 -26.28 0.00 -11.16
CA VAL A 95 -25.36 -1.03 -11.63
C VAL A 95 -23.98 -0.39 -11.79
N ASN A 96 -23.11 -0.63 -10.83
CA ASN A 96 -21.73 -0.17 -10.84
C ASN A 96 -20.81 -1.29 -10.35
N SER A 97 -19.55 -1.22 -10.77
CA SER A 97 -18.50 -2.15 -10.35
C SER A 97 -17.19 -1.40 -10.21
N VAL A 98 -16.31 -1.92 -9.37
CA VAL A 98 -14.90 -1.55 -9.39
C VAL A 98 -14.24 -2.07 -10.68
N GLY A 99 -13.09 -1.51 -11.02
CA GLY A 99 -12.26 -2.03 -12.11
C GLY A 99 -11.79 -3.47 -11.85
N ILE A 100 -11.35 -4.16 -12.91
CA ILE A 100 -10.85 -5.53 -12.80
C ILE A 100 -9.60 -5.59 -11.90
N VAL A 101 -9.53 -6.60 -11.05
CA VAL A 101 -8.36 -6.88 -10.22
C VAL A 101 -7.94 -8.32 -10.46
N THR A 102 -6.81 -8.52 -11.11
CA THR A 102 -6.31 -9.88 -11.39
C THR A 102 -5.44 -10.41 -10.25
N ALA A 103 -4.78 -9.49 -9.52
CA ALA A 103 -3.74 -9.76 -8.52
C ALA A 103 -2.55 -10.64 -9.01
N ARG A 104 -2.54 -10.99 -10.31
CA ARG A 104 -1.50 -11.74 -11.02
C ARG A 104 -1.37 -11.14 -12.42
N ASP A 105 -1.12 -9.84 -12.48
CA ASP A 105 -1.08 -9.09 -13.75
C ASP A 105 -0.03 -9.69 -14.69
N ASN A 106 1.11 -10.13 -14.16
CA ASN A 106 2.15 -10.78 -14.97
C ASN A 106 1.72 -12.11 -15.61
N LEU A 107 0.67 -12.77 -15.11
CA LEU A 107 0.11 -13.96 -15.75
C LEU A 107 -1.03 -13.59 -16.72
N THR A 108 -1.83 -12.59 -16.37
CA THR A 108 -3.15 -12.35 -16.97
C THR A 108 -3.20 -11.18 -17.94
N ILE A 109 -2.14 -10.36 -17.99
CA ILE A 109 -2.06 -9.15 -18.81
C ILE A 109 -0.81 -9.23 -19.69
N ARG A 110 -1.03 -9.06 -21.00
CA ARG A 110 0.03 -8.97 -22.03
C ARG A 110 -0.27 -7.83 -22.98
N TRP A 111 0.76 -7.37 -23.68
CA TRP A 111 0.64 -6.25 -24.60
C TRP A 111 -0.03 -6.64 -25.91
N THR A 112 0.10 -7.91 -26.31
CA THR A 112 -0.54 -8.43 -27.52
C THR A 112 -1.43 -9.65 -27.22
N PRO A 113 -2.48 -9.86 -28.02
CA PRO A 113 -3.30 -11.07 -27.92
C PRO A 113 -2.51 -12.36 -28.14
N ASP A 114 -1.49 -12.35 -29.00
CA ASP A 114 -0.66 -13.53 -29.29
C ASP A 114 0.27 -13.90 -28.13
N GLU A 115 0.84 -12.91 -27.44
CA GLU A 115 1.57 -13.14 -26.19
C GLU A 115 0.66 -13.72 -25.11
N MET A 116 -0.56 -13.19 -24.99
CA MET A 116 -1.54 -13.71 -24.03
C MET A 116 -1.92 -15.15 -24.37
N TRP A 117 -2.15 -15.43 -25.66
CA TRP A 117 -2.49 -16.77 -26.11
C TRP A 117 -1.37 -17.77 -25.85
N THR A 118 -0.12 -17.39 -26.12
CA THR A 118 1.06 -18.20 -25.81
C THR A 118 1.20 -18.45 -24.31
N THR A 119 0.93 -17.42 -23.50
CA THR A 119 0.92 -17.52 -22.03
C THR A 119 -0.11 -18.54 -21.56
N VAL A 120 -1.35 -18.47 -22.07
CA VAL A 120 -2.44 -19.39 -21.72
C VAL A 120 -2.11 -20.84 -22.10
N LEU A 121 -1.61 -21.07 -23.31
CA LEU A 121 -1.22 -22.40 -23.77
C LEU A 121 -0.08 -22.99 -22.94
N THR A 122 0.93 -22.18 -22.64
CA THR A 122 2.07 -22.59 -21.81
C THR A 122 1.63 -22.89 -20.39
N PHE A 123 0.92 -21.97 -19.75
CA PHE A 123 0.44 -22.09 -18.37
C PHE A 123 -0.46 -23.33 -18.19
N SER A 124 -1.37 -23.59 -19.13
CA SER A 124 -2.29 -24.74 -19.03
C SER A 124 -1.60 -26.10 -19.15
N ARG A 125 -0.42 -26.18 -19.78
CA ARG A 125 0.31 -27.45 -20.01
C ARG A 125 1.39 -27.74 -18.96
N MET A 126 1.83 -26.73 -18.24
CA MET A 126 2.83 -26.87 -17.18
C MET A 126 2.27 -27.60 -15.95
N SER A 127 3.15 -28.27 -15.19
CA SER A 127 2.82 -28.67 -13.83
C SER A 127 2.65 -27.44 -12.93
N GLU A 128 1.99 -27.60 -11.79
CA GLU A 128 1.70 -26.49 -10.88
C GLU A 128 2.99 -25.81 -10.40
N GLU A 129 4.01 -26.59 -10.03
CA GLU A 129 5.29 -26.09 -9.53
C GLU A 129 6.07 -25.33 -10.61
N LEU A 130 6.13 -25.87 -11.83
CA LEU A 130 6.79 -25.18 -12.95
C LEU A 130 6.06 -23.88 -13.31
N ALA A 131 4.73 -23.88 -13.28
CA ALA A 131 3.94 -22.68 -13.51
C ALA A 131 4.16 -21.63 -12.40
N ARG A 132 4.26 -22.05 -11.14
CA ARG A 132 4.58 -21.14 -10.02
C ARG A 132 5.93 -20.46 -10.21
N GLU A 133 6.94 -21.20 -10.63
CA GLU A 133 8.28 -20.68 -10.88
C GLU A 133 8.30 -19.75 -12.11
N ALA A 134 7.83 -20.25 -13.26
CA ALA A 134 7.88 -19.54 -14.54
C ALA A 134 7.12 -18.19 -14.53
N PHE A 135 5.98 -18.14 -13.83
CA PHE A 135 5.15 -16.94 -13.75
C PHE A 135 5.22 -16.22 -12.39
N GLN A 136 6.10 -16.66 -11.48
CA GLN A 136 6.33 -16.06 -10.17
C GLN A 136 5.04 -15.94 -9.33
N LEU A 137 4.22 -17.00 -9.32
CA LEU A 137 2.84 -16.96 -8.79
C LEU A 137 2.72 -17.02 -7.26
N GLY A 138 3.85 -17.15 -6.55
CA GLY A 138 3.87 -17.26 -5.10
C GLY A 138 3.14 -18.49 -4.57
N LYS A 139 2.76 -18.45 -3.29
CA LYS A 139 1.95 -19.51 -2.65
C LYS A 139 0.48 -19.32 -2.97
N ASP A 140 -0.25 -20.42 -3.02
CA ASP A 140 -1.69 -20.42 -3.15
C ASP A 140 -2.36 -19.64 -2.02
N ALA A 141 -3.48 -18.99 -2.36
CA ALA A 141 -4.35 -18.29 -1.42
C ALA A 141 -5.64 -19.09 -1.19
N ARG A 142 -6.50 -18.61 -0.29
CA ARG A 142 -7.80 -19.26 -0.01
C ARG A 142 -8.62 -19.48 -1.29
N ASP A 143 -8.74 -18.43 -2.08
CA ASP A 143 -9.63 -18.39 -3.24
C ASP A 143 -8.90 -18.56 -4.58
N TRP A 144 -7.57 -18.74 -4.54
CA TRP A 144 -6.77 -18.86 -5.76
C TRP A 144 -5.68 -19.92 -5.61
N LYS A 145 -5.70 -20.91 -6.51
CA LYS A 145 -4.73 -22.00 -6.59
C LYS A 145 -4.35 -22.22 -8.05
N VAL A 146 -3.09 -22.58 -8.29
CA VAL A 146 -2.60 -22.83 -9.66
C VAL A 146 -3.41 -23.93 -10.34
N SER A 147 -3.65 -25.05 -9.65
CA SER A 147 -4.53 -26.12 -10.12
C SER A 147 -5.90 -25.64 -10.57
N LEU A 148 -6.58 -24.84 -9.73
CA LEU A 148 -7.92 -24.33 -10.04
C LEU A 148 -7.89 -23.40 -11.26
N ALA A 149 -6.91 -22.49 -11.33
CA ALA A 149 -6.73 -21.60 -12.47
C ALA A 149 -6.46 -22.37 -13.78
N GLN A 150 -5.65 -23.44 -13.74
CA GLN A 150 -5.41 -24.30 -14.90
C GLN A 150 -6.66 -25.09 -15.30
N GLN A 151 -7.44 -25.57 -14.32
CA GLN A 151 -8.71 -26.25 -14.58
C GLN A 151 -9.72 -25.31 -15.24
N ASP A 152 -9.84 -24.07 -14.76
CA ASP A 152 -10.71 -23.05 -15.33
C ASP A 152 -10.37 -22.76 -16.79
N VAL A 153 -9.07 -22.67 -17.11
CA VAL A 153 -8.60 -22.49 -18.50
C VAL A 153 -8.96 -23.70 -19.38
N LYS A 154 -8.98 -24.91 -18.81
CA LYS A 154 -9.26 -26.16 -19.54
C LYS A 154 -10.75 -26.50 -19.61
N ARG A 155 -11.59 -25.78 -18.87
CA ARG A 155 -13.03 -26.04 -18.82
C ARG A 155 -13.65 -25.94 -20.21
N ASP A 156 -14.72 -26.69 -20.43
CA ASP A 156 -15.48 -26.66 -21.69
C ASP A 156 -14.63 -26.96 -22.94
N GLY A 157 -13.68 -27.90 -22.82
CA GLY A 157 -12.92 -28.41 -23.97
C GLY A 157 -11.62 -27.66 -24.30
N GLY A 158 -11.13 -26.80 -23.39
CA GLY A 158 -9.78 -26.26 -23.46
C GLY A 158 -9.71 -24.74 -23.50
N PRO A 159 -8.50 -24.16 -23.57
CA PRO A 159 -8.35 -22.72 -23.63
C PRO A 159 -9.08 -22.15 -24.85
N HIS A 160 -9.86 -21.10 -24.63
CA HIS A 160 -10.65 -20.45 -25.69
C HIS A 160 -10.08 -19.06 -25.99
N ARG A 161 -9.62 -18.84 -27.23
CA ARG A 161 -9.02 -17.56 -27.64
C ARG A 161 -10.00 -16.38 -27.51
N LYS A 162 -11.31 -16.62 -27.60
CA LYS A 162 -12.37 -15.60 -27.40
C LYS A 162 -12.38 -14.96 -26.00
N ASN A 163 -11.78 -15.61 -25.01
CA ASN A 163 -11.70 -15.09 -23.64
C ASN A 163 -10.56 -14.07 -23.47
N ILE A 164 -9.68 -13.92 -24.48
CA ILE A 164 -8.67 -12.87 -24.51
C ILE A 164 -9.32 -11.62 -25.08
N VAL A 165 -9.53 -10.64 -24.21
CA VAL A 165 -10.19 -9.37 -24.55
C VAL A 165 -9.26 -8.20 -24.25
N PRO A 166 -9.31 -7.12 -25.06
CA PRO A 166 -8.56 -5.91 -24.77
C PRO A 166 -9.08 -5.24 -23.49
N ILE A 167 -8.17 -4.67 -22.70
CA ILE A 167 -8.47 -3.95 -21.47
C ILE A 167 -7.71 -2.62 -21.42
N LEU A 168 -8.21 -1.67 -20.65
CA LEU A 168 -7.47 -0.45 -20.28
C LEU A 168 -6.72 -0.71 -18.97
N TYR A 169 -5.42 -0.99 -19.06
CA TYR A 169 -4.62 -1.37 -17.88
C TYR A 169 -4.21 -0.17 -17.00
N ARG A 170 -3.79 0.93 -17.62
CA ARG A 170 -3.40 2.18 -16.96
C ARG A 170 -3.93 3.35 -17.78
N THR A 171 -4.22 4.46 -17.08
CA THR A 171 -4.50 5.74 -17.73
C THR A 171 -3.28 6.22 -18.51
N PHE A 172 -3.57 6.84 -19.67
CA PHE A 172 -2.67 7.21 -20.76
C PHE A 172 -1.33 7.83 -20.32
#